data_AF-A0A2Y9RYW8-F1
#
_entry.id   AF-A0A2Y9RYW8-F1
#
_cell.length_a   1.000
_cell.length_b   1.000
_cell.length_c   1.000
_cell.angle_alpha   90.00
_cell.angle_beta   90.00
_cell.angle_gamma   90.00
#
_symmetry.space_group_name_H-M   'P 1'
#
loop_
_entity.id
_entity.type
_entity.pdbx_description
1 polymer ?
#
loop_
_entity_poly.entity_id
_entity_poly.type
_entity_poly.pdbx_seq_one_letter_code
_entity_poly.pdbx_strand_id
1 'polypeptide(L)'
;MVLRQPQDRGREVWWHQVKVWSAAVVSVSLLSACFIVSCLVNHDIFVNSKIGKKLSKQQEYEPFHSTVTCHIERKGLKGKGWSCCPENWVMSNTSCYFISSELNNWTESEKNCAGMGAHLLVINAEEEQLLITQKLDRKVAYYVGLSDSEGTHQ
;
A
#
# COMPACT_ATOMS: atom_id res chain seq x y z
N MET A 1 -63.88 -40.40 39.79
CA MET A 1 -63.32 -40.40 38.42
C MET A 1 -63.52 -38.99 37.87
N VAL A 2 -62.51 -38.12 37.96
CA VAL A 2 -62.62 -36.73 37.47
C VAL A 2 -62.23 -36.72 36.00
N LEU A 3 -63.17 -36.39 35.11
CA LEU A 3 -62.92 -36.26 33.68
C LEU A 3 -62.19 -34.92 33.42
N ARG A 4 -60.92 -34.99 33.00
CA ARG A 4 -60.12 -33.82 32.60
C ARG A 4 -60.61 -33.32 31.24
N GLN A 5 -61.00 -32.04 31.17
CA GLN A 5 -61.61 -31.40 30.00
C GLN A 5 -60.65 -31.30 28.78
N PRO A 6 -61.15 -31.27 27.52
CA PRO A 6 -60.33 -31.20 26.30
C PRO A 6 -59.55 -29.90 26.10
N GLN A 7 -59.96 -28.81 26.76
CA GLN A 7 -59.48 -27.43 26.56
C GLN A 7 -58.01 -27.21 26.97
N ASP A 8 -57.50 -27.93 27.98
CA ASP A 8 -56.13 -27.76 28.47
C ASP A 8 -55.06 -28.25 27.49
N ARG A 9 -55.41 -29.22 26.64
CA ARG A 9 -54.47 -29.83 25.69
C ARG A 9 -53.99 -28.83 24.63
N GLY A 10 -54.88 -27.94 24.17
CA GLY A 10 -54.54 -26.93 23.17
C GLY A 10 -53.64 -25.81 23.73
N ARG A 11 -53.82 -25.45 25.00
CA ARG A 11 -53.01 -24.43 25.69
C ARG A 11 -51.58 -24.94 25.92
N GLU A 12 -51.44 -26.17 26.39
CA GLU A 12 -50.13 -26.84 26.54
C GLU A 12 -49.39 -26.96 25.21
N VAL A 13 -50.09 -27.37 24.13
CA VAL A 13 -49.53 -27.42 22.77
C VAL A 13 -49.11 -26.04 22.29
N TRP A 14 -49.93 -25.00 22.53
CA TRP A 14 -49.61 -23.62 22.17
C TRP A 14 -48.37 -23.09 22.92
N TRP A 15 -48.26 -23.35 24.23
CA TRP A 15 -47.06 -22.99 25.00
C TRP A 15 -45.82 -23.77 24.55
N HIS A 16 -45.97 -25.05 24.18
CA HIS A 16 -44.88 -25.84 23.60
C HIS A 16 -44.43 -25.28 22.26
N GLN A 17 -45.36 -24.94 21.38
CA GLN A 17 -45.07 -24.28 20.10
C GLN A 17 -44.33 -22.97 20.37
N VAL A 18 -44.88 -22.06 21.18
CA VAL A 18 -44.23 -20.78 21.50
C VAL A 18 -42.82 -20.95 22.08
N LYS A 19 -42.60 -21.94 22.97
CA LYS A 19 -41.26 -22.25 23.52
C LYS A 19 -40.29 -22.79 22.48
N VAL A 20 -40.76 -23.65 21.58
CA VAL A 20 -39.93 -24.21 20.50
C VAL A 20 -39.56 -23.13 19.50
N TRP A 21 -40.54 -22.31 19.08
CA TRP A 21 -40.31 -21.19 18.17
C TRP A 21 -39.45 -20.09 18.82
N SER A 22 -39.61 -19.81 20.11
CA SER A 22 -38.76 -18.84 20.81
C SER A 22 -37.33 -19.35 20.94
N ALA A 23 -37.12 -20.62 21.28
CA ALA A 23 -35.79 -21.23 21.32
C ALA A 23 -35.14 -21.24 19.93
N ALA A 24 -35.91 -21.55 18.88
CA ALA A 24 -35.42 -21.52 17.50
C ALA A 24 -34.99 -20.10 17.10
N VAL A 25 -35.81 -19.08 17.35
CA VAL A 25 -35.47 -17.68 17.04
C VAL A 25 -34.22 -17.25 17.80
N VAL A 26 -34.14 -17.53 19.10
CA VAL A 26 -32.95 -17.21 19.91
C VAL A 26 -31.71 -17.90 19.35
N SER A 27 -31.81 -19.19 18.98
CA SER A 27 -30.69 -19.93 18.39
C SER A 27 -30.24 -19.35 17.05
N VAL A 28 -31.18 -18.98 16.17
CA VAL A 28 -30.88 -18.38 14.87
C VAL A 28 -30.25 -17.00 15.03
N SER A 29 -30.76 -16.18 15.97
CA SER A 29 -30.16 -14.88 16.28
C SER A 29 -28.75 -15.01 16.83
N LEU A 30 -28.49 -15.98 17.70
CA LEU A 30 -27.15 -16.25 18.23
C LEU A 30 -26.19 -16.73 17.13
N LEU A 31 -26.62 -17.68 16.29
CA LEU A 31 -25.79 -18.18 15.18
C LEU A 31 -25.48 -17.07 14.16
N SER A 32 -26.47 -16.23 13.84
CA SER A 32 -26.29 -15.07 12.96
C SER A 32 -25.28 -14.08 13.56
N ALA A 33 -25.43 -13.74 14.84
CA ALA A 33 -24.49 -12.86 15.54
C ALA A 33 -23.06 -13.46 15.57
N CYS A 34 -22.91 -14.75 15.85
CA CYS A 34 -21.62 -15.44 15.83
C CYS A 34 -20.98 -15.42 14.43
N PHE A 35 -21.77 -15.64 13.38
CA PHE A 35 -21.29 -15.57 12.01
C PHE A 35 -20.82 -14.17 11.64
N ILE A 36 -21.60 -13.13 11.98
CA ILE A 36 -21.24 -11.73 11.73
C ILE A 36 -19.95 -11.36 12.45
N VAL A 37 -19.81 -11.69 13.75
CA VAL A 37 -18.58 -11.41 14.51
C VAL A 37 -17.37 -12.14 13.91
N SER A 38 -17.53 -13.41 13.55
CA SER A 38 -16.45 -14.20 12.94
C SER A 38 -16.01 -13.61 11.60
N CYS A 39 -16.97 -13.18 10.77
CA CYS A 39 -16.69 -12.53 9.50
C CYS A 39 -15.97 -11.19 9.69
N LEU A 40 -16.40 -10.35 10.64
CA LEU A 40 -15.76 -9.07 10.93
C LEU A 40 -14.32 -9.27 11.44
N VAL A 41 -14.10 -10.22 12.33
CA VAL A 41 -12.76 -10.56 12.85
C VAL A 41 -11.85 -11.08 11.73
N ASN A 42 -12.34 -12.01 10.90
CA ASN A 42 -11.57 -12.53 9.78
C ASN A 42 -11.24 -11.46 8.73
N HIS A 43 -12.18 -10.55 8.45
CA HIS A 43 -11.97 -9.43 7.54
C HIS A 43 -10.96 -8.42 8.11
N ASP A 44 -11.07 -8.05 9.39
CA ASP A 44 -10.11 -7.15 10.04
C ASP A 44 -8.71 -7.76 10.06
N ILE A 45 -8.58 -9.05 10.41
CA ILE A 45 -7.30 -9.78 10.34
C ILE A 45 -6.75 -9.79 8.92
N PHE A 46 -7.59 -9.96 7.89
CA PHE A 46 -7.15 -9.98 6.49
C PHE A 46 -6.69 -8.61 5.97
N VAL A 47 -7.44 -7.55 6.27
CA VAL A 47 -7.08 -6.16 5.91
C VAL A 47 -5.81 -5.72 6.67
N ASN A 48 -5.71 -6.09 7.95
CA ASN A 48 -4.53 -5.78 8.77
C ASN A 48 -3.34 -6.70 8.50
N SER A 49 -3.57 -7.86 7.86
CA SER A 49 -2.52 -8.80 7.47
C SER A 49 -1.57 -8.17 6.47
N LYS A 50 -0.28 -8.51 6.60
CA LYS A 50 0.78 -8.12 5.66
C LYS A 50 0.43 -8.50 4.22
N ILE A 51 -0.35 -9.56 4.00
CA ILE A 51 -0.79 -10.00 2.67
C ILE A 51 -1.84 -9.05 2.10
N GLY A 52 -2.82 -8.61 2.91
CA GLY A 52 -3.83 -7.62 2.51
C GLY A 52 -3.20 -6.27 2.19
N LYS A 53 -2.26 -5.80 3.05
CA LYS A 53 -1.46 -4.59 2.79
C LYS A 53 -0.54 -4.72 1.57
N LYS A 54 -0.09 -5.94 1.23
CA LYS A 54 0.77 -6.21 0.07
C LYS A 54 -0.04 -6.22 -1.23
N LEU A 55 -1.25 -6.78 -1.25
CA LEU A 55 -2.15 -6.69 -2.41
C LEU A 55 -2.71 -5.28 -2.60
N SER A 56 -3.04 -4.55 -1.53
CA SER A 56 -3.45 -3.14 -1.63
C SER A 56 -2.30 -2.25 -2.10
N LYS A 57 -1.05 -2.53 -1.69
CA LYS A 57 0.15 -1.87 -2.24
C LYS A 57 0.49 -2.30 -3.68
N GLN A 58 0.04 -3.48 -4.13
CA GLN A 58 0.28 -3.93 -5.51
C GLN A 58 -0.73 -3.38 -6.52
N GLN A 59 -1.90 -2.92 -6.07
CA GLN A 59 -2.91 -2.31 -6.95
C GLN A 59 -2.57 -0.87 -7.34
N GLU A 60 -1.43 -0.35 -6.90
CA GLU A 60 -0.80 0.89 -7.40
C GLU A 60 0.69 0.61 -7.70
N TYR A 61 0.97 -0.46 -8.43
CA TYR A 61 2.17 -0.54 -9.27
C TYR A 61 1.66 -0.54 -10.71
N GLU A 62 1.21 0.63 -11.17
CA GLU A 62 1.10 0.88 -12.60
C GLU A 62 2.52 0.69 -13.17
N PRO A 63 2.70 -0.20 -14.16
CA PRO A 63 4.00 -0.32 -14.81
C PRO A 63 4.36 1.07 -15.29
N PHE A 64 5.56 1.53 -14.94
CA PHE A 64 6.07 2.86 -15.27
C PHE A 64 6.13 3.04 -16.81
N HIS A 65 4.97 3.22 -17.45
CA HIS A 65 4.83 3.67 -18.83
C HIS A 65 5.11 5.16 -18.80
N SER A 66 6.38 5.51 -18.58
CA SER A 66 6.80 6.89 -18.64
C SER A 66 6.65 7.38 -20.05
N THR A 67 5.84 8.41 -20.25
CA THR A 67 6.03 9.31 -21.39
C THR A 67 7.48 9.77 -21.35
N VAL A 68 8.21 9.60 -22.45
CA VAL A 68 9.62 10.00 -22.53
C VAL A 68 9.69 11.37 -23.19
N THR A 69 10.32 12.33 -22.51
CA THR A 69 10.57 13.67 -23.06
C THR A 69 12.02 13.78 -23.49
N CYS A 70 12.23 14.15 -24.75
CA CYS A 70 13.56 14.30 -25.35
C CYS A 70 13.85 15.75 -25.71
N HIS A 71 15.05 16.21 -25.36
CA HIS A 71 15.54 17.56 -25.68
C HIS A 71 16.77 17.48 -26.57
N ILE A 72 16.90 18.46 -27.47
CA ILE A 72 18.07 18.59 -28.34
C ILE A 72 19.19 19.27 -27.57
N GLU A 73 20.28 18.55 -27.32
CA GLU A 73 21.51 19.12 -26.80
C GLU A 73 22.38 19.64 -27.94
N ARG A 74 22.80 20.91 -27.83
CA ARG A 74 23.81 21.49 -28.73
C ARG A 74 25.20 21.20 -28.15
N LYS A 75 25.76 20.03 -28.45
CA LYS A 75 27.13 19.66 -28.05
C LYS A 75 28.16 20.33 -28.98
N GLY A 76 28.38 21.64 -28.84
CA GLY A 76 29.50 22.38 -29.45
C GLY A 76 29.89 21.94 -30.87
N LEU A 77 31.18 21.69 -31.12
CA LEU A 77 31.75 21.27 -32.41
C LEU A 77 31.33 19.87 -32.90
N LYS A 78 30.50 19.14 -32.13
CA LYS A 78 30.08 17.76 -32.44
C LYS A 78 28.55 17.63 -32.51
N GLY A 79 27.94 18.26 -33.51
CA GLY A 79 26.56 17.97 -33.96
C GLY A 79 25.45 18.18 -32.92
N LYS A 80 24.23 17.78 -33.27
CA LYS A 80 23.05 17.77 -32.38
C LYS A 80 22.93 16.41 -31.71
N GLY A 81 22.90 16.37 -30.38
CA GLY A 81 22.57 15.18 -29.59
C GLY A 81 21.14 15.24 -29.08
N TRP A 82 20.57 14.09 -28.69
CA TRP A 82 19.29 14.03 -27.99
C TRP A 82 19.53 13.44 -26.60
N SER A 83 18.96 14.08 -25.58
CA SER A 83 18.91 13.56 -24.21
C SER A 83 17.46 13.40 -23.82
N CYS A 84 17.10 12.23 -23.31
CA CYS A 84 15.73 11.85 -23.03
C CYS A 84 15.62 11.38 -21.59
N CYS A 85 14.55 11.80 -20.91
CA CYS A 85 14.21 11.33 -19.57
C CYS A 85 12.73 10.97 -19.50
N PRO A 86 12.35 10.05 -18.60
CA PRO A 86 10.97 9.90 -18.18
C PRO A 86 10.34 11.24 -17.77
N GLU A 87 9.05 11.39 -18.03
CA GLU A 87 8.29 12.56 -17.60
C GLU A 87 8.37 12.73 -16.07
N ASN A 88 8.42 13.99 -15.62
CA ASN A 88 8.61 14.37 -14.21
C ASN A 88 9.98 14.00 -13.60
N TRP A 89 10.96 13.55 -14.40
CA TRP A 89 12.33 13.40 -13.96
C TRP A 89 13.14 14.64 -14.27
N VAL A 90 14.05 14.99 -13.36
CA VAL A 90 15.00 16.07 -13.57
C VAL A 90 16.09 15.55 -14.52
N MET A 91 16.25 16.21 -15.66
CA MET A 91 17.28 15.87 -16.63
C MET A 91 18.57 16.64 -16.34
N SER A 92 19.71 15.93 -16.34
CA SER A 92 21.04 16.51 -16.55
C SER A 92 21.59 16.11 -17.92
N ASN A 93 22.77 16.62 -18.27
CA ASN A 93 23.44 16.30 -19.54
C ASN A 93 23.75 14.80 -19.73
N THR A 94 23.72 14.01 -18.66
CA THR A 94 24.14 12.60 -18.69
C THR A 94 23.17 11.64 -17.99
N SER A 95 22.26 12.13 -17.16
CA SER A 95 21.44 11.28 -16.28
C SER A 95 20.08 11.90 -15.98
N CYS A 96 19.16 11.07 -15.50
CA CYS A 96 17.81 11.47 -15.10
C CYS A 96 17.64 11.20 -13.60
N TYR A 97 17.01 12.11 -12.88
CA TYR A 97 16.83 12.01 -11.43
C TYR A 97 15.37 12.12 -11.04
N PHE A 98 14.93 11.25 -10.16
CA PHE A 98 13.59 11.26 -9.60
C PHE A 98 13.62 11.73 -8.15
N ILE A 99 12.78 12.70 -7.81
CA ILE A 99 12.62 13.19 -6.44
C ILE A 99 11.36 12.53 -5.88
N SER A 100 11.55 11.53 -5.03
CA SER A 100 10.43 10.85 -4.38
C SER A 100 9.75 11.74 -3.35
N SER A 101 8.41 11.71 -3.32
CA SER A 101 7.58 12.31 -2.28
C SER A 101 7.27 11.35 -1.13
N GLU A 102 7.71 10.09 -1.23
CA GLU A 102 7.39 9.05 -0.25
C GLU A 102 8.32 9.10 0.97
N LEU A 103 7.73 8.98 2.15
CA LEU A 103 8.44 8.90 3.43
C LEU A 103 8.78 7.43 3.75
N ASN A 104 9.83 6.93 3.12
CA ASN A 104 10.35 5.58 3.33
C ASN A 104 11.61 5.59 4.20
N ASN A 105 12.09 4.42 4.63
CA ASN A 105 13.46 4.28 5.14
C ASN A 105 14.42 4.05 3.97
N TRP A 106 15.73 4.14 4.21
CA TRP A 106 16.75 4.01 3.16
C TRP A 106 16.58 2.74 2.31
N THR A 107 16.34 1.58 2.94
CA THR A 107 16.22 0.29 2.25
C THR A 107 14.97 0.22 1.35
N GLU A 108 13.83 0.71 1.82
CA GLU A 108 12.61 0.74 1.01
C GLU A 108 12.71 1.80 -0.09
N SER A 109 13.39 2.93 0.16
CA SER A 109 13.69 3.93 -0.88
C SER A 109 14.54 3.33 -2.01
N GLU A 110 15.63 2.61 -1.70
CA GLU A 110 16.45 1.94 -2.71
C GLU A 110 15.65 0.89 -3.49
N LYS A 111 14.82 0.11 -2.81
CA LYS A 111 13.95 -0.87 -3.46
C LYS A 111 12.94 -0.21 -4.41
N ASN A 112 12.39 0.94 -4.04
CA ASN A 112 11.49 1.70 -4.90
C ASN A 112 12.22 2.26 -6.13
N CYS A 113 13.44 2.80 -5.95
CA CYS A 113 14.30 3.21 -7.06
C CYS A 113 14.59 2.03 -8.01
N ALA A 114 14.97 0.86 -7.48
CA ALA A 114 15.22 -0.34 -8.26
C ALA A 114 13.97 -0.82 -9.01
N GLY A 115 12.79 -0.69 -8.39
CA GLY A 115 11.50 -0.98 -9.03
C GLY A 115 11.17 -0.07 -10.23
N MET A 116 11.81 1.09 -10.33
CA MET A 116 11.74 2.02 -11.47
C MET A 116 12.92 1.87 -12.44
N GLY A 117 13.79 0.87 -12.26
CA GLY A 117 14.99 0.69 -13.08
C GLY A 117 16.11 1.71 -12.78
N ALA A 118 16.12 2.29 -11.57
CA ALA A 118 17.10 3.26 -11.11
C ALA A 118 17.72 2.84 -9.76
N HIS A 119 18.58 3.70 -9.20
CA HIS A 119 19.18 3.56 -7.88
C HIS A 119 19.10 4.88 -7.13
N LEU A 120 19.25 4.84 -5.80
CA LEU A 120 19.42 6.06 -5.02
C LEU A 120 20.58 6.91 -5.56
N LEU A 121 20.38 8.23 -5.54
CA LEU A 121 21.31 9.21 -6.10
C LEU A 121 22.71 9.10 -5.47
N VAL A 122 23.74 8.94 -6.29
CA VAL A 122 25.15 9.12 -5.91
C VAL A 122 25.68 10.38 -6.57
N ILE A 123 26.03 11.38 -5.77
CA ILE A 123 26.54 12.67 -6.26
C ILE A 123 28.04 12.55 -6.52
N ASN A 124 28.45 12.73 -7.78
CA ASN A 124 29.86 12.62 -8.18
C ASN A 124 30.48 13.95 -8.62
N ALA A 125 29.66 15.00 -8.80
CA ALA A 125 30.11 16.31 -9.24
C ALA A 125 29.41 17.46 -8.50
N GLU A 126 30.11 18.58 -8.32
CA GLU A 126 29.55 19.79 -7.70
C GLU A 126 28.37 20.36 -8.52
N GLU A 127 28.49 20.36 -9.85
CA GLU A 127 27.41 20.82 -10.75
C GLU A 127 26.13 20.00 -10.58
N GLU A 128 26.27 18.68 -10.44
CA GLU A 128 25.16 17.76 -10.15
C GLU A 128 24.53 18.07 -8.79
N GLN A 129 25.35 18.26 -7.74
CA GLN A 129 24.86 18.62 -6.42
C GLN A 129 24.06 19.93 -6.43
N LEU A 130 24.56 20.96 -7.12
CA LEU A 130 23.90 22.25 -7.23
C LEU A 130 22.56 22.14 -7.96
N LEU A 131 22.53 21.42 -9.09
CA LEU A 131 21.32 21.19 -9.87
C LEU A 131 20.24 20.49 -9.04
N ILE A 132 20.62 19.41 -8.32
CA ILE A 132 19.67 18.64 -7.50
C ILE A 132 19.19 19.47 -6.31
N THR A 133 20.10 20.11 -5.57
CA THR A 133 19.75 20.89 -4.36
C THR A 133 18.79 22.05 -4.68
N GLN A 134 18.85 22.63 -5.88
CA GLN A 134 17.90 23.65 -6.32
C GLN A 134 16.48 23.11 -6.56
N LYS A 135 16.33 21.81 -6.79
CA LYS A 135 15.04 21.16 -7.06
C LYS A 135 14.39 20.55 -5.82
N LEU A 136 15.16 20.33 -4.75
CA LEU A 136 14.67 19.74 -3.51
C LEU A 136 13.92 20.75 -2.62
N ASP A 137 12.90 20.28 -1.91
CA ASP A 137 12.30 21.03 -0.80
C ASP A 137 13.27 21.04 0.39
N ARG A 138 13.74 22.24 0.78
CA ARG A 138 14.67 22.45 1.90
C ARG A 138 14.12 22.05 3.27
N LYS A 139 12.80 21.82 3.39
CA LYS A 139 12.15 21.39 4.63
C LYS A 139 12.15 19.87 4.82
N VAL A 140 12.58 19.11 3.80
CA VAL A 140 12.51 17.64 3.77
C VAL A 140 13.91 17.07 3.62
N ALA A 141 14.17 15.94 4.29
CA ALA A 141 15.39 15.17 4.11
C ALA A 141 15.17 14.07 3.06
N TYR A 142 16.16 13.88 2.19
CA TYR A 142 16.13 12.89 1.11
C TYR A 142 17.26 11.88 1.30
N TYR A 143 16.98 10.59 1.07
CA TYR A 143 18.01 9.56 1.09
C TYR A 143 18.84 9.60 -0.21
N VAL A 144 20.14 9.34 -0.05
CA VAL A 144 21.12 9.23 -1.13
C VAL A 144 21.78 7.85 -1.09
N GLY A 145 22.43 7.44 -2.19
CA GLY A 145 23.01 6.11 -2.40
C GLY A 145 24.31 5.85 -1.64
N LEU A 146 24.62 6.64 -0.61
CA LEU A 146 25.73 6.36 0.31
C LEU A 146 25.20 5.53 1.46
N SER A 147 25.80 4.34 1.64
CA SER A 147 25.54 3.47 2.78
C SER A 147 26.84 2.95 3.34
N ASP A 148 27.02 3.06 4.65
CA ASP A 148 28.09 2.34 5.35
C ASP A 148 27.58 0.95 5.74
N SER A 149 27.91 -0.06 4.94
CA SER A 149 27.59 -1.45 5.24
C SER A 149 28.53 -2.07 6.28
N GLU A 150 29.68 -1.45 6.55
CA GLU A 150 30.73 -1.95 7.41
C GLU A 150 30.95 -1.01 8.60
N GLY A 151 29.87 -0.69 9.34
CA GLY A 151 29.92 0.14 10.54
C GLY A 151 30.99 -0.31 11.54
N THR A 152 32.21 0.17 11.33
CA THR A 152 33.39 0.03 12.17
C THR A 152 33.75 1.43 12.63
N HIS A 153 32.82 2.00 13.40
CA HIS A 153 33.10 3.12 14.27
C HIS A 153 33.10 2.58 15.71
N GLN A 154 34.32 2.30 16.19
CA GLN A 154 34.69 2.20 17.61
C GLN A 154 34.51 3.55 18.31
#